data_AF-Q5YTR8-F1
#
_entry.id   AF-Q5YTR8-F1
#
_cell.length_a   1.000
_cell.length_b   1.000
_cell.length_c   1.000
_cell.angle_alpha   90.00
_cell.angle_beta   90.00
_cell.angle_gamma   90.00
#
_symmetry.space_group_name_H-M   'P 1'
#
loop_
_entity.id
_entity.type
_entity.pdbx_description
1 polymer ?
#
loop_
_entity_poly.entity_id
_entity_poly.type
_entity_poly.pdbx_seq_one_letter_code
_entity_poly.pdbx_strand_id
1 'polypeptide(L)'
;MAGTASVPSAGWRNPLRDERDKRVPRIAGPCSLVIFGVTGDLSRRKLMPAIYDLANRGLLPPGFALVGFARRDYANEDFAQVVLEAVKAHARTPFRQEVWDHLAEGIRFVQGTFEDDAAFATLAQTLGQLDKERGTGGNHAFYLSIPPDMFPVVLDQLSQHKLAGPVDPDASGRTPWRRVVIEKPFGHDLDSAVELNTLVNRVFPEETVFRIDHYLGKETVQNILALRFANQLFDPIWNANYVDHVQITMAEDIGLGGRAGYYDGIGAARDVIQNHLLQLLALTAMEEPISFEPKQLQAEKIKVLSATKLVEPLDETTARGQYSAGWQGGERVVGLLDEEGFDPQSTTETYAAITLEVDTRRWAGVPFYLRTGKRLGRRVTEIAVVFKRAPHLPFDQTMTEELGQNALVIRVQPDEGITMRFGSKVPGSSMEVRDVNMDFSYGEAFTESSPEAYERLILDVLLGVPSLFPVNAEVELSWRILDPVLEHWAAGGKPEPYEAGTWGPASADEMLARTGREWRRP
;
A
#
# COMPACT_ATOMS: atom_id res chain seq x y z
N MET A 1 -36.60 55.54 -3.22
CA MET A 1 -35.66 54.76 -4.05
C MET A 1 -34.87 53.85 -3.12
N ALA A 2 -35.25 52.58 -3.05
CA ALA A 2 -34.51 51.57 -2.28
C ALA A 2 -34.10 50.48 -3.30
N GLY A 3 -32.78 50.33 -3.46
CA GLY A 3 -32.17 49.39 -4.39
C GLY A 3 -32.39 47.95 -3.94
N THR A 4 -32.84 47.12 -4.86
CA THR A 4 -32.96 45.67 -4.71
C THR A 4 -31.56 45.04 -4.71
N ALA A 5 -31.21 44.40 -3.60
CA ALA A 5 -29.99 43.60 -3.47
C ALA A 5 -30.04 42.39 -4.43
N SER A 6 -28.97 42.19 -5.21
CA SER A 6 -28.78 41.01 -6.04
C SER A 6 -28.44 39.80 -5.16
N VAL A 7 -29.29 38.78 -5.20
CA VAL A 7 -29.04 37.47 -4.59
C VAL A 7 -27.88 36.79 -5.33
N PRO A 8 -26.85 36.26 -4.65
CA PRO A 8 -25.77 35.53 -5.32
C PRO A 8 -26.35 34.25 -5.95
N SER A 9 -26.06 34.01 -7.22
CA SER A 9 -26.49 32.81 -7.93
C SER A 9 -25.88 31.58 -7.27
N ALA A 10 -26.71 30.75 -6.64
CA ALA A 10 -26.33 29.41 -6.24
C ALA A 10 -25.75 28.68 -7.46
N GLY A 11 -24.52 28.18 -7.34
CA GLY A 11 -23.82 27.49 -8.42
C GLY A 11 -24.69 26.39 -9.03
N TRP A 12 -24.90 26.46 -10.33
CA TRP A 12 -25.68 25.46 -11.05
C TRP A 12 -25.05 24.07 -10.84
N ARG A 13 -25.81 23.17 -10.21
CA ARG A 13 -25.41 21.77 -9.98
C ARG A 13 -26.17 20.91 -11.00
N ASN A 14 -25.44 20.25 -11.90
CA ASN A 14 -26.05 19.41 -12.94
C ASN A 14 -26.85 18.26 -12.28
N PRO A 15 -28.19 18.22 -12.39
CA PRO A 15 -29.01 17.22 -11.72
C PRO A 15 -28.82 15.80 -12.29
N LEU A 16 -28.13 15.66 -13.42
CA LEU A 16 -27.75 14.37 -14.04
C LEU A 16 -26.38 13.87 -13.57
N ARG A 17 -25.62 14.68 -12.82
CA ARG A 17 -24.36 14.26 -12.16
C ARG A 17 -24.60 14.21 -10.66
N ASP A 18 -25.23 13.14 -10.20
CA ASP A 18 -25.21 12.79 -8.77
C ASP A 18 -23.89 12.05 -8.49
N GLU A 19 -23.09 12.54 -7.55
CA GLU A 19 -21.84 11.91 -7.12
C GLU A 19 -22.05 10.51 -6.52
N ARG A 20 -23.31 10.15 -6.21
CA ARG A 20 -23.74 8.84 -5.73
C ARG A 20 -24.19 7.90 -6.85
N ASP A 21 -24.32 8.39 -8.10
CA ASP A 21 -24.65 7.53 -9.23
C ASP A 21 -23.46 6.65 -9.59
N LYS A 22 -23.51 5.39 -9.15
CA LYS A 22 -22.46 4.38 -9.37
C LYS A 22 -22.22 4.06 -10.85
N ARG A 23 -23.09 4.49 -11.76
CA ARG A 23 -22.92 4.32 -13.21
C ARG A 23 -22.00 5.38 -13.82
N VAL A 24 -21.79 6.50 -13.12
CA VAL A 24 -20.91 7.57 -13.57
C VAL A 24 -19.53 7.35 -12.95
N PRO A 25 -18.49 7.04 -13.75
CA PRO A 25 -17.14 6.90 -13.21
C PRO A 25 -16.69 8.21 -12.58
N ARG A 26 -15.94 8.11 -11.47
CA ARG A 26 -15.30 9.27 -10.84
C ARG A 26 -14.10 9.69 -11.71
N ILE A 27 -14.30 10.72 -12.51
CA ILE A 27 -13.29 11.29 -13.40
C ILE A 27 -12.50 12.36 -12.63
N ALA A 28 -11.18 12.35 -12.77
CA ALA A 28 -10.34 13.39 -12.18
C ALA A 28 -10.70 14.79 -12.71
N GLY A 29 -10.51 15.82 -11.89
CA GLY A 29 -10.57 17.21 -12.35
C GLY A 29 -9.38 17.54 -13.27
N PRO A 30 -9.46 18.63 -14.08
CA PRO A 30 -8.32 19.08 -14.86
C PRO A 30 -7.15 19.42 -13.93
N CYS A 31 -5.94 18.98 -14.30
CA CYS A 31 -4.74 19.12 -13.48
C CYS A 31 -3.46 18.78 -14.26
N SER A 32 -2.31 19.23 -13.74
CA SER A 32 -0.99 18.79 -14.17
C SER A 32 -0.39 17.84 -13.13
N LEU A 33 0.12 16.69 -13.58
CA LEU A 33 0.91 15.76 -12.76
C LEU A 33 2.39 15.89 -13.13
N VAL A 34 3.21 16.32 -12.18
CA VAL A 34 4.66 16.41 -12.32
C VAL A 34 5.29 15.17 -11.71
N ILE A 35 6.14 14.46 -12.45
CA ILE A 35 6.92 13.31 -11.93
C ILE A 35 8.38 13.73 -11.82
N PHE A 36 8.87 13.87 -10.59
CA PHE A 36 10.31 13.99 -10.32
C PHE A 36 10.95 12.60 -10.37
N GLY A 37 12.12 12.49 -11.02
CA GLY A 37 12.78 11.19 -11.18
C GLY A 37 12.11 10.32 -12.25
N VAL A 38 11.48 10.95 -13.25
CA VAL A 38 10.68 10.29 -14.29
C VAL A 38 11.42 9.23 -15.12
N THR A 39 12.76 9.24 -15.09
CA THR A 39 13.60 8.24 -15.76
C THR A 39 13.78 6.94 -14.96
N GLY A 40 13.31 6.89 -13.72
CA GLY A 40 13.47 5.75 -12.82
C GLY A 40 12.63 4.53 -13.22
N ASP A 41 13.04 3.36 -12.71
CA ASP A 41 12.40 2.07 -12.99
C ASP A 41 10.92 2.05 -12.58
N LEU A 42 10.60 2.61 -11.39
CA LEU A 42 9.24 2.76 -10.90
C LEU A 42 8.36 3.56 -11.88
N SER A 43 8.87 4.70 -12.37
CA SER A 43 8.12 5.56 -13.28
C SER A 43 7.80 4.85 -14.60
N ARG A 44 8.80 4.18 -15.19
CA ARG A 44 8.64 3.46 -16.47
C ARG A 44 7.77 2.23 -16.38
N ARG A 45 7.91 1.43 -15.30
CA ARG A 45 7.18 0.16 -15.16
C ARG A 45 5.79 0.32 -14.58
N LYS A 46 5.53 1.38 -13.78
CA LYS A 46 4.30 1.52 -13.00
C LYS A 46 3.57 2.83 -13.25
N LEU A 47 4.22 3.98 -13.10
CA LEU A 47 3.52 5.28 -13.12
C LEU A 47 3.04 5.68 -14.53
N MET A 48 3.94 5.67 -15.53
CA MET A 48 3.58 6.04 -16.91
C MET A 48 2.50 5.11 -17.49
N PRO A 49 2.60 3.77 -17.35
CA PRO A 49 1.55 2.86 -17.81
C PRO A 49 0.23 3.09 -17.09
N ALA A 50 0.25 3.32 -15.78
CA ALA A 50 -0.96 3.59 -14.99
C ALA A 50 -1.68 4.87 -15.45
N ILE A 51 -0.95 5.93 -15.79
CA ILE A 51 -1.53 7.16 -16.33
C ILE A 51 -2.23 6.91 -17.68
N TYR A 52 -1.60 6.12 -18.55
CA TYR A 52 -2.23 5.71 -19.81
C TYR A 52 -3.47 4.84 -19.58
N ASP A 53 -3.41 3.87 -18.67
CA ASP A 53 -4.56 3.01 -18.33
C ASP A 53 -5.75 3.85 -17.81
N LEU A 54 -5.49 4.88 -16.99
CA LEU A 54 -6.51 5.86 -16.57
C LEU A 54 -7.09 6.64 -17.75
N ALA A 55 -6.24 7.12 -18.68
CA ALA A 55 -6.70 7.81 -19.89
C ALA A 55 -7.56 6.90 -20.78
N ASN A 56 -7.11 5.64 -20.99
CA ASN A 56 -7.80 4.65 -21.82
C ASN A 56 -9.17 4.27 -21.25
N ARG A 57 -9.32 4.30 -19.92
CA ARG A 57 -10.60 4.10 -19.22
C ARG A 57 -11.47 5.36 -19.15
N GLY A 58 -11.02 6.50 -19.69
CA GLY A 58 -11.75 7.76 -19.66
C GLY A 58 -11.81 8.42 -18.28
N LEU A 59 -10.87 8.10 -17.39
CA LEU A 59 -10.80 8.61 -16.01
C LEU A 59 -9.97 9.89 -15.88
N LEU A 60 -9.22 10.25 -16.94
CA LEU A 60 -8.52 11.53 -17.04
C LEU A 60 -9.25 12.48 -17.99
N PRO A 61 -9.42 13.76 -17.61
CA PRO A 61 -10.06 14.75 -18.48
C PRO A 61 -9.09 15.22 -19.59
N PRO A 62 -9.60 15.82 -20.68
CA PRO A 62 -8.74 16.44 -21.70
C PRO A 62 -7.78 17.49 -21.15
N GLY A 63 -8.21 18.22 -20.12
CA GLY A 63 -7.37 19.20 -19.39
C GLY A 63 -6.36 18.57 -18.42
N PHE A 64 -6.00 17.30 -18.60
CA PHE A 64 -4.88 16.66 -17.92
C PHE A 64 -3.56 16.95 -18.66
N ALA A 65 -2.47 17.10 -17.91
CA ALA A 65 -1.12 17.23 -18.43
C ALA A 65 -0.13 16.40 -17.59
N LEU A 66 0.88 15.85 -18.26
CA LEU A 66 1.95 15.09 -17.64
C LEU A 66 3.29 15.81 -17.86
N VAL A 67 3.99 16.14 -16.77
CA VAL A 67 5.28 16.83 -16.82
C VAL A 67 6.35 15.94 -16.22
N GLY A 68 7.35 15.55 -17.02
CA GLY A 68 8.54 14.86 -16.50
C GLY A 68 9.59 15.85 -16.03
N PHE A 69 10.25 15.58 -14.90
CA PHE A 69 11.41 16.34 -14.41
C PHE A 69 12.60 15.40 -14.16
N ALA A 70 13.71 15.61 -14.86
CA ALA A 70 14.94 14.85 -14.66
C ALA A 70 16.19 15.55 -15.20
N ARG A 71 17.36 15.07 -14.74
CA ARG A 71 18.69 15.55 -15.16
C ARG A 71 19.02 15.24 -16.61
N ARG A 72 18.52 14.12 -17.13
CA ARG A 72 18.89 13.60 -18.45
C ARG A 72 18.43 14.57 -19.53
N ASP A 73 19.33 14.88 -20.45
CA ASP A 73 19.02 15.66 -21.63
C ASP A 73 18.13 14.83 -22.56
N TYR A 74 16.89 15.27 -22.69
CA TYR A 74 15.91 14.75 -23.65
C TYR A 74 15.75 15.67 -24.86
N ALA A 75 16.62 16.67 -25.07
CA ALA A 75 16.57 17.54 -26.23
C ALA A 75 16.65 16.78 -27.57
N ASN A 76 17.14 15.52 -27.57
CA ASN A 76 17.24 14.65 -28.75
C ASN A 76 16.28 13.43 -28.73
N GLU A 77 15.55 13.17 -27.64
CA GLU A 77 14.62 12.05 -27.51
C GLU A 77 13.29 12.60 -26.96
N ASP A 78 12.24 12.57 -27.76
CA ASP A 78 10.90 13.04 -27.35
C ASP A 78 10.48 12.33 -26.06
N PHE A 79 10.30 13.07 -24.96
CA PHE A 79 9.83 12.48 -23.70
C PHE A 79 8.51 11.73 -23.89
N ALA A 80 7.66 12.16 -24.83
CA ALA A 80 6.47 11.41 -25.20
C ALA A 80 6.82 10.02 -25.78
N GLN A 81 7.91 9.87 -26.52
CA GLN A 81 8.38 8.57 -27.01
C GLN A 81 8.79 7.64 -25.86
N VAL A 82 9.45 8.16 -24.83
CA VAL A 82 9.79 7.37 -23.62
C VAL A 82 8.53 6.87 -22.93
N VAL A 83 7.54 7.76 -22.76
CA VAL A 83 6.24 7.40 -22.19
C VAL A 83 5.54 6.36 -23.09
N LEU A 84 5.57 6.51 -24.41
CA LEU A 84 4.99 5.58 -25.37
C LEU A 84 5.58 4.17 -25.24
N GLU A 85 6.90 4.07 -25.14
CA GLU A 85 7.59 2.78 -24.98
C GLU A 85 7.24 2.11 -23.67
N ALA A 86 7.23 2.87 -22.57
CA ALA A 86 6.80 2.39 -21.26
C ALA A 86 5.35 1.88 -21.29
N VAL A 87 4.44 2.64 -21.92
CA VAL A 87 3.04 2.26 -22.10
C VAL A 87 2.92 0.98 -22.91
N LYS A 88 3.57 0.87 -24.07
CA LYS A 88 3.51 -0.32 -24.92
C LYS A 88 4.06 -1.57 -24.23
N ALA A 89 5.05 -1.42 -23.36
CA ALA A 89 5.69 -2.53 -22.66
C ALA A 89 4.91 -3.01 -21.42
N HIS A 90 4.19 -2.11 -20.74
CA HIS A 90 3.72 -2.37 -19.37
C HIS A 90 2.25 -1.99 -19.09
N ALA A 91 1.55 -1.33 -20.01
CA ALA A 91 0.13 -1.03 -19.82
C ALA A 91 -0.71 -2.30 -19.75
N ARG A 92 -1.73 -2.29 -18.89
CA ARG A 92 -2.64 -3.43 -18.73
C ARG A 92 -3.83 -3.35 -19.68
N THR A 93 -4.14 -2.14 -20.16
CA THR A 93 -5.18 -1.93 -21.15
C THR A 93 -4.65 -2.04 -22.59
N PRO A 94 -5.49 -2.41 -23.58
CA PRO A 94 -5.08 -2.42 -24.97
C PRO A 94 -4.61 -1.03 -25.43
N PHE A 95 -3.53 -0.99 -26.19
CA PHE A 95 -3.04 0.25 -26.79
C PHE A 95 -4.02 0.78 -27.85
N ARG A 96 -4.38 2.06 -27.76
CA ARG A 96 -5.28 2.77 -28.67
C ARG A 96 -4.61 4.08 -29.11
N GLN A 97 -4.42 4.23 -30.42
CA GLN A 97 -3.72 5.39 -30.98
C GLN A 97 -4.42 6.71 -30.62
N GLU A 98 -5.76 6.76 -30.70
CA GLU A 98 -6.53 7.97 -30.40
C GLU A 98 -6.33 8.44 -28.95
N VAL A 99 -6.32 7.50 -27.99
CA VAL A 99 -6.08 7.81 -26.56
C VAL A 99 -4.66 8.34 -26.37
N TRP A 100 -3.69 7.69 -27.02
CA TRP A 100 -2.30 8.12 -26.98
C TRP A 100 -2.13 9.54 -27.54
N ASP A 101 -2.70 9.84 -28.69
CA ASP A 101 -2.55 11.15 -29.35
C ASP A 101 -3.07 12.27 -28.43
N HIS A 102 -4.23 12.07 -27.79
CA HIS A 102 -4.78 13.03 -26.83
C HIS A 102 -3.92 13.20 -25.58
N LEU A 103 -3.36 12.11 -25.06
CA LEU A 103 -2.48 12.14 -23.89
C LEU A 103 -1.16 12.85 -24.23
N ALA A 104 -0.59 12.55 -25.39
CA ALA A 104 0.69 13.08 -25.86
C ALA A 104 0.69 14.60 -26.01
N GLU A 105 -0.43 15.21 -26.41
CA GLU A 105 -0.56 16.67 -26.48
C GLU A 105 -0.30 17.38 -25.13
N GLY A 106 -0.58 16.70 -24.02
CA GLY A 106 -0.40 17.19 -22.66
C GLY A 106 0.95 16.85 -22.03
N ILE A 107 1.84 16.17 -22.76
CA ILE A 107 3.15 15.76 -22.25
C ILE A 107 4.14 16.92 -22.38
N ARG A 108 4.86 17.24 -21.29
CA ARG A 108 5.98 18.20 -21.27
C ARG A 108 7.15 17.59 -20.50
N PHE A 109 8.34 18.11 -20.75
CA PHE A 109 9.54 17.72 -20.03
C PHE A 109 10.32 18.96 -19.60
N VAL A 110 10.80 18.96 -18.36
CA VAL A 110 11.67 20.00 -17.81
C VAL A 110 12.99 19.33 -17.42
N GLN A 111 14.06 19.77 -18.06
CA GLN A 111 15.41 19.32 -17.77
C GLN A 111 15.98 20.11 -16.60
N GLY A 112 16.59 19.43 -15.62
CA GLY A 112 17.26 20.08 -14.51
C GLY A 112 17.73 19.12 -13.43
N THR A 113 18.63 19.58 -12.56
CA THR A 113 18.92 18.91 -11.29
C THR A 113 17.97 19.40 -10.21
N PHE A 114 17.92 18.73 -9.06
CA PHE A 114 17.01 19.13 -7.98
C PHE A 114 17.47 20.41 -7.29
N GLU A 115 18.75 20.77 -7.41
CA GLU A 115 19.36 21.98 -6.88
C GLU A 115 19.28 23.18 -7.85
N ASP A 116 18.81 22.97 -9.08
CA ASP A 116 18.81 23.98 -10.15
C ASP A 116 17.58 24.90 -10.07
N ASP A 117 17.76 26.07 -9.46
CA ASP A 117 16.74 27.14 -9.34
C ASP A 117 16.15 27.55 -10.71
N ALA A 118 16.98 27.60 -11.77
CA ALA A 118 16.50 27.98 -13.11
C ALA A 118 15.58 26.91 -13.71
N ALA A 119 15.83 25.64 -13.41
CA ALA A 119 14.96 24.55 -13.83
C ALA A 119 13.59 24.61 -13.12
N PHE A 120 13.54 24.96 -11.83
CA PHE A 120 12.27 25.14 -11.13
C PHE A 120 11.50 26.40 -11.57
N ALA A 121 12.20 27.48 -11.93
CA ALA A 121 11.57 28.62 -12.60
C ALA A 121 10.95 28.21 -13.95
N THR A 122 11.67 27.37 -14.72
CA THR A 122 11.18 26.80 -15.99
C THR A 122 9.97 25.88 -15.76
N LEU A 123 9.98 25.08 -14.70
CA LEU A 123 8.85 24.24 -14.31
C LEU A 123 7.62 25.09 -14.01
N ALA A 124 7.77 26.17 -13.24
CA ALA A 124 6.67 27.09 -12.94
C ALA A 124 6.10 27.76 -14.19
N GLN A 125 6.96 28.17 -15.13
CA GLN A 125 6.52 28.71 -16.42
C GLN A 125 5.76 27.66 -17.24
N THR A 126 6.27 26.42 -17.29
CA THR A 126 5.65 25.31 -18.04
C THR A 126 4.26 25.00 -17.52
N LEU A 127 4.10 24.91 -16.19
CA LEU A 127 2.80 24.69 -15.56
C LEU A 127 1.85 25.84 -15.81
N GLY A 128 2.31 27.10 -15.70
CA GLY A 128 1.49 28.28 -16.01
C GLY A 128 1.07 28.37 -17.48
N GLN A 129 1.86 27.83 -18.41
CA GLN A 129 1.49 27.69 -19.82
C GLN A 129 0.41 26.61 -20.00
N LEU A 130 0.57 25.44 -19.39
CA LEU A 130 -0.43 24.37 -19.41
C LEU A 130 -1.77 24.81 -18.81
N ASP A 131 -1.74 25.61 -17.74
CA ASP A 131 -2.92 26.20 -17.12
C ASP A 131 -3.71 27.08 -18.09
N LYS A 132 -3.03 27.80 -18.98
CA LYS A 132 -3.65 28.67 -19.99
C LYS A 132 -4.08 27.89 -21.25
N GLU A 133 -3.25 26.99 -21.74
CA GLU A 133 -3.45 26.30 -23.02
C GLU A 133 -4.41 25.13 -22.91
N ARG A 134 -4.28 24.30 -21.85
CA ARG A 134 -5.08 23.08 -21.66
C ARG A 134 -6.18 23.25 -20.61
N GLY A 135 -6.18 24.35 -19.87
CA GLY A 135 -7.16 24.59 -18.82
C GLY A 135 -7.03 23.62 -17.66
N THR A 136 -5.80 23.29 -17.24
CA THR A 136 -5.49 22.44 -16.06
C THR A 136 -6.00 23.04 -14.74
N GLY A 137 -6.63 24.21 -14.78
CA GLY A 137 -7.34 24.82 -13.66
C GLY A 137 -6.42 25.31 -12.56
N GLY A 138 -5.12 25.43 -12.85
CA GLY A 138 -4.13 25.73 -11.85
C GLY A 138 -3.94 24.61 -10.85
N ASN A 139 -4.39 23.36 -11.08
CA ASN A 139 -4.28 22.24 -10.14
C ASN A 139 -3.03 21.41 -10.41
N HIS A 140 -2.13 21.26 -9.43
CA HIS A 140 -0.85 20.58 -9.64
C HIS A 140 -0.62 19.48 -8.60
N ALA A 141 -0.26 18.29 -9.07
CA ALA A 141 0.21 17.17 -8.25
C ALA A 141 1.70 16.94 -8.51
N PHE A 142 2.49 16.76 -7.46
CA PHE A 142 3.93 16.51 -7.54
C PHE A 142 4.24 15.11 -7.02
N TYR A 143 4.68 14.22 -7.90
CA TYR A 143 5.05 12.86 -7.58
C TYR A 143 6.56 12.78 -7.36
N LEU A 144 6.98 12.53 -6.12
CA LEU A 144 8.39 12.45 -5.74
C LEU A 144 8.91 11.01 -5.89
N SER A 145 9.15 10.57 -7.13
CA SER A 145 9.77 9.27 -7.43
C SER A 145 11.31 9.38 -7.38
N ILE A 146 11.83 9.88 -6.26
CA ILE A 146 13.24 10.22 -6.05
C ILE A 146 13.74 9.66 -4.71
N PRO A 147 15.07 9.52 -4.51
CA PRO A 147 15.62 9.07 -3.22
C PRO A 147 15.21 10.00 -2.06
N PRO A 148 14.98 9.47 -0.84
CA PRO A 148 14.56 10.26 0.33
C PRO A 148 15.46 11.46 0.65
N ASP A 149 16.79 11.31 0.48
CA ASP A 149 17.77 12.37 0.74
C ASP A 149 17.55 13.63 -0.12
N MET A 150 16.85 13.49 -1.26
CA MET A 150 16.53 14.60 -2.15
C MET A 150 15.21 15.30 -1.82
N PHE A 151 14.39 14.75 -0.92
CA PHE A 151 13.11 15.35 -0.54
C PHE A 151 13.26 16.77 0.02
N PRO A 152 14.19 17.08 0.95
CA PRO A 152 14.35 18.44 1.46
C PRO A 152 14.63 19.45 0.35
N VAL A 153 15.52 19.10 -0.57
CA VAL A 153 15.93 19.95 -1.69
C VAL A 153 14.73 20.26 -2.59
N VAL A 154 13.99 19.23 -3.01
CA VAL A 154 12.83 19.42 -3.91
C VAL A 154 11.69 20.16 -3.22
N LEU A 155 11.40 19.86 -1.96
CA LEU A 155 10.34 20.53 -1.20
C LEU A 155 10.65 22.02 -1.00
N ASP A 156 11.90 22.37 -0.68
CA ASP A 156 12.31 23.76 -0.55
C ASP A 156 12.23 24.51 -1.88
N GLN A 157 12.65 23.89 -2.99
CA GLN A 157 12.51 24.47 -4.32
C GLN A 157 11.04 24.69 -4.72
N LEU A 158 10.17 23.70 -4.48
CA LEU A 158 8.74 23.84 -4.73
C LEU A 158 8.13 25.01 -3.95
N SER A 159 8.54 25.20 -2.69
CA SER A 159 8.12 26.32 -1.85
C SER A 159 8.64 27.66 -2.39
N GLN A 160 9.93 27.78 -2.69
CA GLN A 160 10.58 29.01 -3.16
C GLN A 160 9.97 29.52 -4.47
N HIS A 161 9.64 28.61 -5.39
CA HIS A 161 9.03 28.95 -6.67
C HIS A 161 7.49 29.05 -6.63
N LYS A 162 6.88 29.04 -5.44
CA LYS A 162 5.41 29.11 -5.24
C LYS A 162 4.65 28.01 -5.99
N LEU A 163 5.31 26.87 -6.16
CA LEU A 163 4.73 25.64 -6.68
C LEU A 163 4.07 24.83 -5.58
N ALA A 164 4.23 25.19 -4.32
CA ALA A 164 3.56 24.58 -3.18
C ALA A 164 2.91 25.64 -2.26
N GLY A 165 2.15 25.17 -1.27
CA GLY A 165 1.44 26.02 -0.32
C GLY A 165 0.04 26.48 -0.76
N PRO A 166 -0.64 27.29 0.08
CA PRO A 166 -1.97 27.81 -0.22
C PRO A 166 -1.98 28.67 -1.48
N VAL A 167 -2.99 28.50 -2.32
CA VAL A 167 -3.20 29.31 -3.53
C VAL A 167 -4.45 30.16 -3.35
N ASP A 168 -4.39 31.43 -3.75
CA ASP A 168 -5.56 32.29 -3.75
C ASP A 168 -6.63 31.77 -4.74
N PRO A 169 -7.93 31.98 -4.46
CA PRO A 169 -8.98 31.65 -5.41
C PRO A 169 -8.76 32.33 -6.76
N ASP A 170 -9.03 31.59 -7.84
CA ASP A 170 -9.04 32.14 -9.20
C ASP A 170 -10.17 33.16 -9.39
N ALA A 171 -10.20 33.84 -10.55
CA ALA A 171 -11.23 34.83 -10.87
C ALA A 171 -12.67 34.26 -10.88
N SER A 172 -12.83 32.93 -10.91
CA SER A 172 -14.12 32.23 -10.80
C SER A 172 -14.48 31.83 -9.36
N GLY A 173 -13.65 32.18 -8.38
CA GLY A 173 -13.80 31.82 -6.98
C GLY A 173 -13.41 30.38 -6.67
N ARG A 174 -12.75 29.66 -7.59
CA ARG A 174 -12.25 28.30 -7.36
C ARG A 174 -10.83 28.36 -6.84
N THR A 175 -10.57 27.67 -5.73
CA THR A 175 -9.22 27.53 -5.17
C THR A 175 -8.50 26.38 -5.85
N PRO A 176 -7.38 26.63 -6.55
CA PRO A 176 -6.57 25.55 -7.10
C PRO A 176 -5.91 24.74 -5.99
N TRP A 177 -5.70 23.44 -6.21
CA TRP A 177 -5.05 22.58 -5.24
C TRP A 177 -3.60 22.25 -5.60
N ARG A 178 -2.81 21.99 -4.56
CA ARG A 178 -1.41 21.56 -4.60
C ARG A 178 -1.27 20.30 -3.77
N ARG A 179 -0.87 19.20 -4.40
CA ARG A 179 -0.75 17.88 -3.75
C ARG A 179 0.63 17.30 -3.98
N VAL A 180 1.13 16.57 -3.01
CA VAL A 180 2.42 15.87 -3.09
C VAL A 180 2.21 14.39 -2.85
N VAL A 181 2.86 13.57 -3.67
CA VAL A 181 2.89 12.11 -3.53
C VAL A 181 4.30 11.70 -3.15
N ILE A 182 4.42 10.93 -2.09
CA ILE A 182 5.69 10.51 -1.51
C ILE A 182 5.73 8.98 -1.50
N GLU A 183 6.80 8.43 -2.06
CA GLU A 183 7.07 6.99 -2.05
C GLU A 183 7.78 6.55 -0.77
N LYS A 184 7.67 5.25 -0.46
CA LYS A 184 8.44 4.66 0.64
C LYS A 184 9.94 4.66 0.31
N PRO A 185 10.84 4.70 1.32
CA PRO A 185 10.60 4.62 2.76
C PRO A 185 10.19 5.94 3.43
N PHE A 186 9.37 5.86 4.48
CA PHE A 186 8.96 7.01 5.31
C PHE A 186 9.79 7.08 6.59
N GLY A 187 11.06 7.50 6.45
CA GLY A 187 12.05 7.39 7.52
C GLY A 187 12.65 5.98 7.62
N HIS A 188 13.60 5.81 8.55
CA HIS A 188 14.26 4.54 8.88
C HIS A 188 14.08 4.12 10.35
N ASP A 189 13.46 5.00 11.14
CA ASP A 189 13.04 4.88 12.54
C ASP A 189 11.99 5.95 12.84
N LEU A 190 11.46 6.01 14.07
CA LEU A 190 10.50 7.01 14.49
C LEU A 190 11.01 8.45 14.35
N ASP A 191 12.25 8.74 14.78
CA ASP A 191 12.78 10.09 14.82
C ASP A 191 12.93 10.68 13.40
N SER A 192 13.49 9.90 12.47
CA SER A 192 13.61 10.29 11.07
C SER A 192 12.25 10.42 10.37
N ALA A 193 11.26 9.61 10.75
CA ALA A 193 9.90 9.74 10.23
C ALA A 193 9.23 11.05 10.70
N VAL A 194 9.43 11.43 11.97
CA VAL A 194 8.95 12.71 12.53
C VAL A 194 9.64 13.90 11.85
N GLU A 195 10.95 13.81 11.61
CA GLU A 195 11.71 14.84 10.89
C GLU A 195 11.18 15.01 9.46
N LEU A 196 11.00 13.91 8.73
CA LEU A 196 10.46 13.92 7.38
C LEU A 196 9.03 14.48 7.35
N ASN A 197 8.18 14.09 8.29
CA ASN A 197 6.82 14.62 8.40
C ASN A 197 6.82 16.14 8.65
N THR A 198 7.71 16.62 9.52
CA THR A 198 7.86 18.05 9.82
C THR A 198 8.29 18.84 8.58
N LEU A 199 9.26 18.30 7.83
CA LEU A 199 9.76 18.88 6.60
C LEU A 199 8.67 18.99 5.52
N VAL A 200 7.94 17.90 5.29
CA VAL A 200 6.86 17.86 4.30
C VAL A 200 5.73 18.81 4.71
N ASN A 201 5.33 18.78 5.97
CA ASN A 201 4.22 19.58 6.49
C ASN A 201 4.50 21.09 6.51
N ARG A 202 5.77 21.50 6.45
CA ARG A 202 6.17 22.90 6.25
C ARG A 202 5.75 23.44 4.88
N VAL A 203 5.69 22.57 3.87
CA VAL A 203 5.48 22.93 2.46
C VAL A 203 4.07 22.57 1.99
N PHE A 204 3.55 21.42 2.43
CA PHE A 204 2.22 20.94 2.10
C PHE A 204 1.42 20.68 3.37
N PRO A 205 0.17 21.17 3.49
CA PRO A 205 -0.68 20.75 4.60
C PRO A 205 -0.95 19.23 4.51
N GLU A 206 -1.10 18.56 5.66
CA GLU A 206 -1.16 17.09 5.73
C GLU A 206 -2.24 16.49 4.83
N GLU A 207 -3.40 17.13 4.70
CA GLU A 207 -4.51 16.67 3.85
C GLU A 207 -4.19 16.66 2.35
N THR A 208 -3.08 17.28 1.92
CA THR A 208 -2.60 17.25 0.54
C THR A 208 -1.34 16.41 0.34
N VAL A 209 -0.91 15.70 1.38
CA VAL A 209 0.21 14.76 1.35
C VAL A 209 -0.31 13.33 1.18
N PHE A 210 0.15 12.67 0.12
CA PHE A 210 -0.28 11.32 -0.26
C PHE A 210 0.91 10.37 -0.15
N ARG A 211 0.98 9.64 0.96
CA ARG A 211 2.01 8.63 1.22
C ARG A 211 1.62 7.31 0.57
N ILE A 212 2.44 6.83 -0.35
CA ILE A 212 2.14 5.59 -1.07
C ILE A 212 2.41 4.38 -0.18
N ASP A 213 1.33 3.66 0.12
CA ASP A 213 1.37 2.24 0.40
C ASP A 213 0.56 1.53 -0.69
N HIS A 214 1.25 0.92 -1.65
CA HIS A 214 0.61 0.28 -2.79
C HIS A 214 -0.26 -0.94 -2.41
N TYR A 215 -0.14 -1.50 -1.19
CA TYR A 215 -1.06 -2.56 -0.75
C TYR A 215 -2.44 -2.01 -0.44
N LEU A 216 -2.55 -0.80 0.11
CA LEU A 216 -3.83 -0.13 0.33
C LEU A 216 -4.59 0.16 -0.96
N GLY A 217 -3.87 0.29 -2.08
CA GLY A 217 -4.45 0.43 -3.42
C GLY A 217 -5.04 -0.84 -4.02
N LYS A 218 -4.85 -2.02 -3.39
CA LYS A 218 -5.39 -3.29 -3.88
C LYS A 218 -6.87 -3.44 -3.55
N GLU A 219 -7.67 -3.83 -4.54
CA GLU A 219 -9.12 -4.05 -4.38
C GLU A 219 -9.47 -5.03 -3.25
N THR A 220 -8.69 -6.11 -3.08
CA THR A 220 -8.87 -7.10 -1.99
C THR A 220 -8.69 -6.52 -0.60
N VAL A 221 -7.81 -5.52 -0.44
CA VAL A 221 -7.60 -4.85 0.85
C VAL A 221 -8.80 -3.99 1.21
N GLN A 222 -9.39 -3.29 0.24
CA GLN A 222 -10.65 -2.57 0.46
C GLN A 222 -11.83 -3.50 0.74
N ASN A 223 -11.83 -4.70 0.14
CA ASN A 223 -12.85 -5.70 0.38
C ASN A 223 -12.91 -6.16 1.84
N ILE A 224 -11.84 -6.02 2.63
CA ILE A 224 -11.87 -6.29 4.07
C ILE A 224 -12.99 -5.46 4.73
N LEU A 225 -13.14 -4.19 4.34
CA LEU A 225 -14.17 -3.31 4.88
C LEU A 225 -15.57 -3.75 4.46
N ALA A 226 -15.76 -4.13 3.20
CA ALA A 226 -17.03 -4.63 2.69
C ALA A 226 -17.42 -5.95 3.37
N LEU A 227 -16.46 -6.88 3.49
CA LEU A 227 -16.64 -8.16 4.16
C LEU A 227 -17.11 -7.96 5.61
N ARG A 228 -16.43 -7.10 6.36
CA ARG A 228 -16.71 -6.90 7.79
C ARG A 228 -18.00 -6.12 8.04
N PHE A 229 -18.21 -5.00 7.36
CA PHE A 229 -19.26 -4.04 7.74
C PHE A 229 -20.52 -4.11 6.88
N ALA A 230 -20.47 -4.73 5.69
CA ALA A 230 -21.68 -4.93 4.89
C ALA A 230 -22.43 -6.24 5.25
N ASN A 231 -21.82 -7.13 6.05
CA ASN A 231 -22.34 -8.46 6.32
C ASN A 231 -22.58 -8.69 7.81
N GLN A 232 -23.85 -8.80 8.18
CA GLN A 232 -24.28 -9.18 9.55
C GLN A 232 -23.77 -10.56 9.98
N LEU A 233 -23.35 -11.42 9.03
CA LEU A 233 -22.82 -12.75 9.31
C LEU A 233 -21.47 -12.70 10.05
N PHE A 234 -20.59 -11.76 9.70
CA PHE A 234 -19.20 -11.77 10.17
C PHE A 234 -18.96 -10.91 11.42
N ASP A 235 -19.67 -9.78 11.57
CA ASP A 235 -19.45 -8.87 12.69
C ASP A 235 -19.57 -9.54 14.09
N PRO A 236 -20.59 -10.38 14.39
CA PRO A 236 -20.75 -11.00 15.71
C PRO A 236 -19.60 -11.93 16.11
N ILE A 237 -18.93 -12.54 15.12
CA ILE A 237 -17.81 -13.48 15.34
C ILE A 237 -16.44 -12.81 15.25
N TRP A 238 -16.37 -11.51 14.93
CA TRP A 238 -15.13 -10.76 14.73
C TRP A 238 -14.58 -10.14 16.02
N ASN A 239 -14.39 -10.97 17.05
CA ASN A 239 -13.89 -10.54 18.36
C ASN A 239 -13.30 -11.70 19.18
N ALA A 240 -12.66 -11.35 20.29
CA ALA A 240 -11.96 -12.25 21.22
C ALA A 240 -12.81 -13.35 21.84
N ASN A 241 -14.15 -13.32 21.75
CA ASN A 241 -14.95 -14.46 22.20
C ASN A 241 -14.84 -15.65 21.24
N TYR A 242 -14.68 -15.37 19.93
CA TYR A 242 -14.73 -16.38 18.87
C TYR A 242 -13.39 -16.55 18.16
N VAL A 243 -12.60 -15.48 18.00
CA VAL A 243 -11.28 -15.54 17.37
C VAL A 243 -10.25 -16.04 18.38
N ASP A 244 -9.45 -17.02 17.97
CA ASP A 244 -8.29 -17.49 18.74
C ASP A 244 -7.05 -16.65 18.46
N HIS A 245 -6.73 -16.44 17.18
CA HIS A 245 -5.62 -15.61 16.74
C HIS A 245 -5.80 -15.15 15.29
N VAL A 246 -4.99 -14.17 14.88
CA VAL A 246 -4.93 -13.67 13.50
C VAL A 246 -3.53 -13.86 12.97
N GLN A 247 -3.39 -14.34 11.73
CA GLN A 247 -2.11 -14.43 11.02
C GLN A 247 -2.15 -13.54 9.79
N ILE A 248 -1.16 -12.66 9.62
CA ILE A 248 -0.99 -11.84 8.43
C ILE A 248 0.35 -12.22 7.81
N THR A 249 0.31 -12.83 6.63
CA THR A 249 1.50 -13.32 5.93
C THR A 249 1.70 -12.54 4.64
N MET A 250 2.92 -12.07 4.39
CA MET A 250 3.38 -11.62 3.08
C MET A 250 4.68 -12.35 2.71
N ALA A 251 4.56 -13.42 1.96
CA ALA A 251 5.67 -14.21 1.46
C ALA A 251 5.97 -13.88 -0.01
N GLU A 252 7.25 -13.84 -0.35
CA GLU A 252 7.75 -13.71 -1.71
C GLU A 252 8.69 -14.87 -2.04
N ASP A 253 8.52 -15.46 -3.21
CA ASP A 253 9.38 -16.52 -3.76
C ASP A 253 10.62 -15.96 -4.49
N ILE A 254 10.65 -14.66 -4.75
CA ILE A 254 11.76 -13.97 -5.38
C ILE A 254 12.84 -13.56 -4.36
N GLY A 255 14.09 -13.49 -4.83
CA GLY A 255 15.21 -12.91 -4.10
C GLY A 255 15.32 -11.40 -4.29
N LEU A 256 16.47 -10.83 -3.91
CA LEU A 256 16.71 -9.38 -3.95
C LEU A 256 17.30 -8.91 -5.28
N GLY A 257 17.99 -9.79 -6.02
CA GLY A 257 18.22 -9.64 -7.46
C GLY A 257 18.92 -8.34 -7.85
N GLY A 258 20.12 -8.11 -7.30
CA GLY A 258 20.96 -6.94 -7.61
C GLY A 258 20.54 -5.64 -6.91
N ARG A 259 19.55 -5.68 -6.00
CA ARG A 259 19.13 -4.53 -5.17
C ARG A 259 19.93 -4.39 -3.87
N ALA A 260 21.16 -4.92 -3.84
CA ALA A 260 21.96 -5.00 -2.63
C ALA A 260 22.18 -3.64 -1.98
N GLY A 261 22.61 -2.64 -2.75
CA GLY A 261 22.87 -1.29 -2.23
C GLY A 261 21.64 -0.52 -1.72
N TYR A 262 20.42 -1.01 -1.98
CA TYR A 262 19.19 -0.44 -1.42
C TYR A 262 18.67 -1.26 -0.23
N TYR A 263 18.72 -2.60 -0.32
CA TYR A 263 18.07 -3.46 0.67
C TYR A 263 18.93 -3.70 1.91
N ASP A 264 20.26 -3.73 1.74
CA ASP A 264 21.19 -3.96 2.85
C ASP A 264 21.13 -2.75 3.82
N GLY A 265 20.80 -3.01 5.08
CA GLY A 265 20.52 -1.99 6.10
C GLY A 265 19.02 -1.65 6.29
N ILE A 266 18.15 -2.00 5.34
CA ILE A 266 16.69 -1.83 5.50
C ILE A 266 16.09 -3.07 6.17
N GLY A 267 16.23 -4.23 5.54
CA GLY A 267 15.69 -5.50 6.02
C GLY A 267 14.19 -5.69 5.81
N ALA A 268 13.73 -6.93 5.99
CA ALA A 268 12.35 -7.33 5.75
C ALA A 268 11.35 -6.64 6.70
N ALA A 269 11.76 -6.34 7.93
CA ALA A 269 10.88 -5.68 8.90
C ALA A 269 10.56 -4.23 8.48
N ARG A 270 11.58 -3.44 8.13
CA ARG A 270 11.37 -2.04 7.68
C ARG A 270 10.68 -1.97 6.31
N ASP A 271 11.02 -2.87 5.38
CA ASP A 271 10.46 -2.82 4.03
C ASP A 271 8.97 -3.18 3.98
N VAL A 272 8.51 -4.10 4.85
CA VAL A 272 7.18 -4.73 4.75
C VAL A 272 6.35 -4.69 6.03
N ILE A 273 6.92 -4.97 7.21
CA ILE A 273 6.14 -4.97 8.46
C ILE A 273 5.72 -3.54 8.82
N GLN A 274 6.67 -2.61 8.77
CA GLN A 274 6.48 -1.20 9.17
C GLN A 274 5.29 -0.53 8.45
N ASN A 275 5.06 -0.89 7.20
CA ASN A 275 4.00 -0.33 6.37
C ASN A 275 2.88 -1.37 6.15
N HIS A 276 3.03 -2.24 5.16
CA HIS A 276 1.99 -3.08 4.59
C HIS A 276 1.31 -3.93 5.66
N LEU A 277 2.06 -4.66 6.50
CA LEU A 277 1.43 -5.58 7.44
C LEU A 277 0.76 -4.87 8.62
N LEU A 278 1.33 -3.77 9.13
CA LEU A 278 0.69 -2.98 10.18
C LEU A 278 -0.57 -2.26 9.67
N GLN A 279 -0.58 -1.85 8.39
CA GLN A 279 -1.78 -1.32 7.75
C GLN A 279 -2.87 -2.38 7.58
N LEU A 280 -2.51 -3.61 7.19
CA LEU A 280 -3.45 -4.74 7.13
C LEU A 280 -3.97 -5.12 8.54
N LEU A 281 -3.12 -5.07 9.57
CA LEU A 281 -3.54 -5.23 10.95
C LEU A 281 -4.57 -4.18 11.34
N ALA A 282 -4.31 -2.90 11.04
CA ALA A 282 -5.22 -1.81 11.35
C ALA A 282 -6.60 -2.01 10.71
N LEU A 283 -6.66 -2.38 9.43
CA LEU A 283 -7.91 -2.67 8.72
C LEU A 283 -8.64 -3.92 9.24
N THR A 284 -7.89 -4.93 9.67
CA THR A 284 -8.43 -6.17 10.22
C THR A 284 -9.04 -5.95 11.61
N ALA A 285 -8.41 -5.10 12.42
CA ALA A 285 -8.74 -4.94 13.83
C ALA A 285 -9.63 -3.72 14.15
N MET A 286 -9.75 -2.72 13.26
CA MET A 286 -10.52 -1.49 13.50
C MET A 286 -11.99 -1.74 13.83
N GLU A 287 -12.64 -0.83 14.55
CA GLU A 287 -14.10 -0.87 14.72
C GLU A 287 -14.82 -0.42 13.44
N GLU A 288 -16.15 -0.58 13.42
CA GLU A 288 -16.96 0.00 12.35
C GLU A 288 -16.86 1.53 12.39
N PRO A 289 -16.40 2.18 11.31
CA PRO A 289 -16.32 3.63 11.26
C PRO A 289 -17.74 4.21 11.10
N ILE A 290 -17.95 5.44 11.58
CA ILE A 290 -19.25 6.14 11.43
C ILE A 290 -19.64 6.28 9.95
N SER A 291 -18.64 6.48 9.09
CA SER A 291 -18.79 6.51 7.63
C SER A 291 -17.48 6.15 6.96
N PHE A 292 -17.49 5.96 5.64
CA PHE A 292 -16.28 5.77 4.84
C PHE A 292 -15.59 7.09 4.45
N GLU A 293 -15.88 8.19 5.14
CA GLU A 293 -15.11 9.42 4.97
C GLU A 293 -13.66 9.19 5.45
N PRO A 294 -12.65 9.76 4.74
CA PRO A 294 -11.24 9.50 5.06
C PRO A 294 -10.90 9.71 6.54
N LYS A 295 -11.39 10.78 7.16
CA LYS A 295 -11.13 11.09 8.57
C LYS A 295 -11.68 10.03 9.54
N GLN A 296 -12.82 9.43 9.23
CA GLN A 296 -13.44 8.41 10.08
C GLN A 296 -12.66 7.09 9.99
N LEU A 297 -12.24 6.71 8.78
CA LEU A 297 -11.37 5.55 8.58
C LEU A 297 -10.00 5.73 9.24
N GLN A 298 -9.39 6.91 9.08
CA GLN A 298 -8.11 7.26 9.71
C GLN A 298 -8.20 7.20 11.23
N ALA A 299 -9.25 7.76 11.83
CA ALA A 299 -9.45 7.72 13.28
C ALA A 299 -9.49 6.28 13.82
N GLU A 300 -10.18 5.40 13.11
CA GLU A 300 -10.30 3.99 13.48
C GLU A 300 -8.99 3.22 13.33
N LYS A 301 -8.23 3.46 12.25
CA LYS A 301 -6.88 2.89 12.07
C LYS A 301 -5.90 3.37 13.13
N ILE A 302 -5.86 4.68 13.40
CA ILE A 302 -5.00 5.29 14.43
C ILE A 302 -5.35 4.73 15.81
N LYS A 303 -6.63 4.55 16.12
CA LYS A 303 -7.08 3.92 17.38
C LYS A 303 -6.49 2.53 17.55
N VAL A 304 -6.49 1.70 16.51
CA VAL A 304 -5.87 0.36 16.57
C VAL A 304 -4.36 0.46 16.73
N LEU A 305 -3.67 1.20 15.87
CA LEU A 305 -2.21 1.30 15.91
C LEU A 305 -1.74 1.86 17.27
N SER A 306 -2.45 2.85 17.82
CA SER A 306 -2.12 3.40 19.15
C SER A 306 -2.33 2.42 20.31
N ALA A 307 -3.24 1.47 20.16
CA ALA A 307 -3.52 0.40 21.12
C ALA A 307 -2.71 -0.88 20.86
N THR A 308 -1.93 -0.94 19.78
CA THR A 308 -1.14 -2.11 19.42
C THR A 308 0.18 -2.12 20.20
N LYS A 309 0.54 -3.28 20.75
CA LYS A 309 1.77 -3.50 21.51
C LYS A 309 2.44 -4.79 21.09
N LEU A 310 3.76 -4.82 21.26
CA LEU A 310 4.55 -6.04 21.17
C LEU A 310 4.24 -6.96 22.35
N VAL A 311 4.16 -8.26 22.09
CA VAL A 311 4.10 -9.27 23.14
C VAL A 311 5.53 -9.53 23.63
N GLU A 312 5.74 -9.54 24.94
CA GLU A 312 7.03 -9.83 25.58
C GLU A 312 7.09 -11.28 26.09
N PRO A 313 8.28 -11.90 26.20
CA PRO A 313 9.60 -11.36 25.88
C PRO A 313 9.94 -11.43 24.37
N LEU A 314 10.56 -10.38 23.81
CA LEU A 314 10.89 -10.29 22.37
C LEU A 314 11.74 -11.46 21.82
N ASP A 315 12.57 -12.10 22.64
CA ASP A 315 13.34 -13.29 22.26
C ASP A 315 12.47 -14.52 21.92
N GLU A 316 11.24 -14.56 22.43
CA GLU A 316 10.30 -15.67 22.24
C GLU A 316 9.14 -15.33 21.30
N THR A 317 8.89 -14.05 21.09
CA THR A 317 7.71 -13.51 20.39
C THR A 317 8.05 -12.82 19.08
N THR A 318 9.32 -12.79 18.72
CA THR A 318 9.82 -12.29 17.43
C THR A 318 10.80 -13.29 16.82
N ALA A 319 10.92 -13.29 15.50
CA ALA A 319 11.89 -14.10 14.78
C ALA A 319 12.43 -13.30 13.59
N ARG A 320 13.74 -13.41 13.34
CA ARG A 320 14.38 -12.87 12.15
C ARG A 320 15.31 -13.89 11.52
N GLY A 321 15.35 -13.90 10.19
CA GLY A 321 16.18 -14.85 9.46
C GLY A 321 16.82 -14.26 8.21
N GLN A 322 17.82 -14.96 7.70
CA GLN A 322 18.53 -14.62 6.46
C GLN A 322 18.60 -15.86 5.56
N TYR A 323 18.16 -15.78 4.31
CA TYR A 323 18.12 -16.97 3.44
C TYR A 323 19.53 -17.44 3.08
N SER A 324 19.74 -18.76 3.19
CA SER A 324 20.92 -19.47 2.73
C SER A 324 20.65 -20.13 1.37
N ALA A 325 21.70 -20.70 0.77
CA ALA A 325 21.59 -21.40 -0.50
C ALA A 325 20.58 -22.56 -0.40
N GLY A 326 19.75 -22.74 -1.43
CA GLY A 326 18.65 -23.70 -1.42
C GLY A 326 18.07 -23.92 -2.82
N TRP A 327 16.82 -24.38 -2.87
CA TRP A 327 16.11 -24.68 -4.12
C TRP A 327 14.83 -23.85 -4.21
N GLN A 328 14.72 -23.01 -5.25
CA GLN A 328 13.51 -22.24 -5.55
C GLN A 328 12.99 -22.65 -6.93
N GLY A 329 11.76 -23.16 -7.00
CA GLY A 329 11.14 -23.49 -8.29
C GLY A 329 11.91 -24.52 -9.13
N GLY A 330 12.72 -25.39 -8.50
CA GLY A 330 13.57 -26.38 -9.17
C GLY A 330 14.95 -25.86 -9.58
N GLU A 331 15.28 -24.59 -9.33
CA GLU A 331 16.60 -24.03 -9.57
C GLU A 331 17.37 -23.85 -8.24
N ARG A 332 18.66 -24.16 -8.27
CA ARG A 332 19.54 -23.92 -7.13
C ARG A 332 19.92 -22.45 -7.08
N VAL A 333 19.67 -21.83 -5.94
CA VAL A 333 19.93 -20.40 -5.70
C VAL A 333 20.96 -20.23 -4.59
N VAL A 334 21.71 -19.12 -4.64
CA VAL A 334 22.72 -18.77 -3.63
C VAL A 334 22.07 -18.12 -2.39
N GLY A 335 22.79 -18.09 -1.28
CA GLY A 335 22.36 -17.35 -0.07
C GLY A 335 22.59 -15.86 -0.20
N LEU A 336 22.01 -15.06 0.69
CA LEU A 336 22.10 -13.60 0.64
C LEU A 336 23.56 -13.11 0.62
N LEU A 337 24.39 -13.67 1.51
CA LEU A 337 25.80 -13.28 1.67
C LEU A 337 26.68 -13.61 0.45
N ASP A 338 26.19 -14.48 -0.43
CA ASP A 338 26.83 -14.86 -1.69
C ASP A 338 26.22 -14.11 -2.89
N GLU A 339 25.15 -13.32 -2.71
CA GLU A 339 24.57 -12.49 -3.79
C GLU A 339 25.50 -11.30 -4.10
N GLU A 340 25.64 -10.97 -5.39
CA GLU A 340 26.49 -9.87 -5.84
C GLU A 340 26.05 -8.53 -5.25
N GLY A 341 26.99 -7.83 -4.62
CA GLY A 341 26.79 -6.50 -4.05
C GLY A 341 26.38 -6.46 -2.57
N PHE A 342 26.11 -7.60 -1.93
CA PHE A 342 25.86 -7.66 -0.49
C PHE A 342 27.15 -7.77 0.31
N ASP A 343 27.15 -7.20 1.53
CA ASP A 343 28.25 -7.41 2.47
C ASP A 343 28.25 -8.88 2.96
N PRO A 344 29.36 -9.64 2.82
CA PRO A 344 29.48 -10.99 3.36
C PRO A 344 29.32 -11.07 4.90
N GLN A 345 29.37 -9.94 5.59
CA GLN A 345 29.13 -9.82 7.03
C GLN A 345 27.76 -9.22 7.38
N SER A 346 26.91 -8.96 6.39
CA SER A 346 25.58 -8.35 6.58
C SER A 346 24.75 -9.09 7.64
N THR A 347 24.18 -8.30 8.55
CA THR A 347 23.22 -8.74 9.56
C THR A 347 21.77 -8.42 9.15
N THR A 348 21.56 -7.98 7.92
CA THR A 348 20.24 -7.65 7.38
C THR A 348 19.36 -8.89 7.28
N GLU A 349 18.17 -8.83 7.89
CA GLU A 349 17.20 -9.91 7.81
C GLU A 349 16.42 -9.90 6.49
N THR A 350 16.20 -11.07 5.92
CA THR A 350 15.35 -11.30 4.74
C THR A 350 14.06 -12.02 5.11
N TYR A 351 13.87 -12.32 6.38
CA TYR A 351 12.66 -12.83 6.99
C TYR A 351 12.46 -12.12 8.33
N ALA A 352 11.23 -11.73 8.62
CA ALA A 352 10.86 -11.13 9.89
C ALA A 352 9.47 -11.62 10.29
N ALA A 353 9.31 -11.98 11.56
CA ALA A 353 8.03 -12.26 12.18
C ALA A 353 7.94 -11.64 13.57
N ILE A 354 6.77 -11.09 13.91
CA ILE A 354 6.50 -10.46 15.20
C ILE A 354 5.12 -10.86 15.72
N THR A 355 4.98 -10.91 17.04
CA THR A 355 3.71 -11.13 17.73
C THR A 355 3.24 -9.82 18.37
N LEU A 356 2.01 -9.43 18.04
CA LEU A 356 1.37 -8.21 18.52
C LEU A 356 0.08 -8.53 19.26
N GLU A 357 -0.30 -7.65 20.17
CA GLU A 357 -1.63 -7.59 20.79
C GLU A 357 -2.25 -6.22 20.53
N VAL A 358 -3.58 -6.18 20.38
CA VAL A 358 -4.33 -4.94 20.24
C VAL A 358 -5.15 -4.73 21.52
N ASP A 359 -4.73 -3.79 22.37
CA ASP A 359 -5.30 -3.50 23.69
C ASP A 359 -6.66 -2.80 23.61
N THR A 360 -7.62 -3.49 23.02
CA THR A 360 -9.03 -3.09 22.93
C THR A 360 -9.90 -4.20 23.45
N ARG A 361 -11.12 -3.87 23.89
CA ARG A 361 -12.07 -4.90 24.37
C ARG A 361 -12.39 -5.94 23.29
N ARG A 362 -12.38 -5.57 22.02
CA ARG A 362 -12.64 -6.49 20.89
C ARG A 362 -11.57 -7.55 20.75
N TRP A 363 -10.30 -7.22 21.02
CA TRP A 363 -9.15 -8.07 20.71
C TRP A 363 -8.33 -8.51 21.93
N ALA A 364 -8.78 -8.18 23.14
CA ALA A 364 -8.09 -8.54 24.38
C ALA A 364 -7.74 -10.04 24.43
N GLY A 365 -6.44 -10.34 24.56
CA GLY A 365 -5.91 -11.71 24.62
C GLY A 365 -5.86 -12.47 23.29
N VAL A 366 -6.15 -11.82 22.15
CA VAL A 366 -6.02 -12.39 20.82
C VAL A 366 -4.69 -11.94 20.19
N PRO A 367 -3.71 -12.83 19.99
CA PRO A 367 -2.47 -12.47 19.34
C PRO A 367 -2.65 -12.29 17.84
N PHE A 368 -1.93 -11.30 17.31
CA PHE A 368 -1.73 -11.04 15.88
C PHE A 368 -0.30 -11.42 15.51
N TYR A 369 -0.16 -12.41 14.64
CA TYR A 369 1.12 -12.86 14.13
C TYR A 369 1.35 -12.26 12.74
N LEU A 370 2.40 -11.47 12.59
CA LEU A 370 2.77 -10.85 11.33
C LEU A 370 4.06 -11.53 10.86
N ARG A 371 4.11 -11.97 9.60
CA ARG A 371 5.36 -12.47 9.01
C ARG A 371 5.55 -12.03 7.58
N THR A 372 6.80 -11.87 7.21
CA THR A 372 7.24 -11.57 5.86
C THR A 372 8.57 -12.24 5.56
N GLY A 373 8.83 -12.54 4.29
CA GLY A 373 10.15 -12.98 3.87
C GLY A 373 10.32 -13.11 2.37
N LYS A 374 11.58 -13.08 1.93
CA LYS A 374 12.04 -13.35 0.56
C LYS A 374 12.45 -14.82 0.43
N ARG A 375 12.52 -15.32 -0.81
CA ARG A 375 12.90 -16.72 -1.10
C ARG A 375 12.11 -17.75 -0.27
N LEU A 376 10.84 -17.47 0.00
CA LEU A 376 9.95 -18.40 0.66
C LEU A 376 9.34 -19.38 -0.34
N GLY A 377 8.69 -20.43 0.16
CA GLY A 377 8.19 -21.54 -0.66
C GLY A 377 7.26 -21.12 -1.80
N ARG A 378 6.52 -20.02 -1.64
CA ARG A 378 5.72 -19.40 -2.71
C ARG A 378 5.37 -17.95 -2.39
N ARG A 379 5.03 -17.18 -3.43
CA ARG A 379 4.45 -15.85 -3.27
C ARG A 379 3.01 -15.91 -2.76
N VAL A 380 2.72 -15.24 -1.65
CA VAL A 380 1.35 -15.10 -1.11
C VAL A 380 1.26 -13.92 -0.13
N THR A 381 0.15 -13.20 -0.18
CA THR A 381 -0.27 -12.23 0.82
C THR A 381 -1.67 -12.63 1.28
N GLU A 382 -1.83 -12.96 2.55
CA GLU A 382 -3.11 -13.36 3.12
C GLU A 382 -3.29 -12.93 4.57
N ILE A 383 -4.56 -12.79 4.98
CA ILE A 383 -4.99 -12.58 6.36
C ILE A 383 -5.84 -13.78 6.75
N ALA A 384 -5.41 -14.55 7.74
CA ALA A 384 -6.16 -15.67 8.29
C ALA A 384 -6.68 -15.33 9.68
N VAL A 385 -8.00 -15.23 9.81
CA VAL A 385 -8.69 -15.12 11.10
C VAL A 385 -9.06 -16.54 11.54
N VAL A 386 -8.39 -17.04 12.57
CA VAL A 386 -8.56 -18.42 13.05
C VAL A 386 -9.47 -18.40 14.27
N PHE A 387 -10.54 -19.20 14.22
CA PHE A 387 -11.52 -19.26 15.30
C PHE A 387 -11.14 -20.29 16.37
N LYS A 388 -11.61 -20.04 17.59
CA LYS A 388 -11.51 -20.97 18.71
C LYS A 388 -12.25 -22.27 18.37
N ARG A 389 -11.72 -23.39 18.86
CA ARG A 389 -12.46 -24.66 18.79
C ARG A 389 -13.71 -24.56 19.68
N ALA A 390 -14.77 -25.24 19.25
CA ALA A 390 -15.96 -25.36 20.08
C ALA A 390 -15.59 -26.01 21.43
N PRO A 391 -15.99 -25.43 22.58
CA PRO A 391 -15.57 -25.93 23.89
C PRO A 391 -16.13 -27.32 24.20
N HIS A 392 -17.24 -27.68 23.57
CA HIS A 392 -17.82 -29.01 23.65
C HIS A 392 -18.29 -29.45 22.26
N LEU A 393 -17.93 -30.68 21.90
CA LEU A 393 -18.38 -31.36 20.70
C LEU A 393 -19.14 -32.61 21.14
N PRO A 394 -20.36 -32.87 20.65
CA PRO A 394 -21.10 -34.10 20.95
C PRO A 394 -20.55 -35.32 20.16
N PHE A 395 -19.36 -35.18 19.56
CA PHE A 395 -18.69 -36.18 18.73
C PHE A 395 -17.59 -36.87 19.53
N ASP A 396 -17.39 -38.16 19.32
CA ASP A 396 -16.25 -38.88 19.90
C ASP A 396 -14.93 -38.39 19.28
N GLN A 397 -13.81 -38.54 19.99
CA GLN A 397 -12.49 -38.06 19.53
C GLN A 397 -12.09 -38.60 18.15
N THR A 398 -12.47 -39.84 17.81
CA THR A 398 -12.21 -40.46 16.50
C THR A 398 -13.09 -39.90 15.39
N MET A 399 -14.24 -39.27 15.71
CA MET A 399 -15.15 -38.68 14.74
C MET A 399 -14.69 -37.29 14.26
N THR A 400 -13.77 -36.65 15.00
CA THR A 400 -13.28 -35.29 14.73
C THR A 400 -11.75 -35.23 14.66
N GLU A 401 -11.08 -36.36 14.46
CA GLU A 401 -9.61 -36.43 14.43
C GLU A 401 -9.00 -35.54 13.34
N GLU A 402 -9.71 -35.41 12.20
CA GLU A 402 -9.34 -34.55 11.07
C GLU A 402 -10.00 -33.15 11.11
N LEU A 403 -10.73 -32.81 12.18
CA LEU A 403 -11.38 -31.50 12.31
C LEU A 403 -10.36 -30.45 12.80
N GLY A 404 -10.03 -29.51 11.93
CA GLY A 404 -9.17 -28.38 12.24
C GLY A 404 -9.89 -27.25 12.95
N GLN A 405 -9.20 -26.12 13.11
CA GLN A 405 -9.85 -24.86 13.48
C GLN A 405 -10.56 -24.27 12.27
N ASN A 406 -11.78 -23.77 12.50
CA ASN A 406 -12.45 -22.96 11.51
C ASN A 406 -11.60 -21.72 11.24
N ALA A 407 -11.56 -21.28 9.99
CA ALA A 407 -10.76 -20.13 9.60
C ALA A 407 -11.46 -19.35 8.49
N LEU A 408 -11.30 -18.04 8.52
CA LEU A 408 -11.62 -17.16 7.40
C LEU A 408 -10.32 -16.59 6.86
N VAL A 409 -9.99 -16.93 5.62
CA VAL A 409 -8.76 -16.53 4.94
C VAL A 409 -9.10 -15.53 3.84
N ILE A 410 -8.53 -14.35 3.93
CA ILE A 410 -8.62 -13.30 2.91
C ILE A 410 -7.32 -13.34 2.10
N ARG A 411 -7.40 -13.82 0.86
CA ARG A 411 -6.28 -13.85 -0.08
C ARG A 411 -6.18 -12.48 -0.76
N VAL A 412 -5.11 -11.74 -0.43
CA VAL A 412 -4.85 -10.42 -0.99
C VAL A 412 -4.17 -10.52 -2.34
N GLN A 413 -3.20 -11.44 -2.50
CA GLN A 413 -2.53 -11.74 -3.77
C GLN A 413 -1.60 -12.97 -3.61
N PRO A 414 -1.40 -13.83 -4.62
CA PRO A 414 -2.19 -13.99 -5.83
C PRO A 414 -3.58 -14.59 -5.52
N ASP A 415 -4.37 -14.83 -6.56
CA ASP A 415 -5.68 -15.49 -6.47
C ASP A 415 -6.61 -14.81 -5.46
N GLU A 416 -6.82 -13.51 -5.73
CA GLU A 416 -7.64 -12.61 -4.93
C GLU A 416 -8.99 -13.25 -4.57
N GLY A 417 -9.30 -13.37 -3.28
CA GLY A 417 -10.49 -14.09 -2.86
C GLY A 417 -10.64 -14.28 -1.36
N ILE A 418 -11.65 -15.05 -0.98
CA ILE A 418 -11.96 -15.38 0.41
C ILE A 418 -12.21 -16.88 0.51
N THR A 419 -11.65 -17.52 1.53
CA THR A 419 -11.89 -18.93 1.85
C THR A 419 -12.40 -19.04 3.27
N MET A 420 -13.54 -19.73 3.43
CA MET A 420 -14.03 -20.14 4.74
C MET A 420 -13.81 -21.64 4.91
N ARG A 421 -13.02 -22.02 5.91
CA ARG A 421 -12.78 -23.41 6.30
C ARG A 421 -13.64 -23.78 7.50
N PHE A 422 -14.39 -24.88 7.40
CA PHE A 422 -15.27 -25.38 8.47
C PHE A 422 -15.44 -26.90 8.35
N GLY A 423 -15.94 -27.53 9.42
CA GLY A 423 -16.19 -28.97 9.45
C GLY A 423 -17.46 -29.36 8.71
N SER A 424 -17.41 -30.42 7.92
CA SER A 424 -18.59 -31.05 7.29
C SER A 424 -18.55 -32.57 7.44
N LYS A 425 -19.73 -33.19 7.43
CA LYS A 425 -19.85 -34.64 7.51
C LYS A 425 -19.33 -35.27 6.21
N VAL A 426 -18.43 -36.24 6.34
CA VAL A 426 -18.00 -37.08 5.22
C VAL A 426 -19.19 -37.91 4.72
N PRO A 427 -19.50 -37.92 3.41
CA PRO A 427 -20.52 -38.80 2.86
C PRO A 427 -20.23 -40.28 3.20
N GLY A 428 -21.13 -40.92 3.93
CA GLY A 428 -20.94 -42.28 4.40
C GLY A 428 -21.87 -42.67 5.55
N SER A 429 -21.73 -43.92 6.00
CA SER A 429 -22.49 -44.49 7.11
C SER A 429 -21.93 -44.13 8.49
N SER A 430 -20.63 -43.85 8.57
CA SER A 430 -19.99 -43.34 9.80
C SER A 430 -20.30 -41.85 10.01
N MET A 431 -20.28 -41.42 11.27
CA MET A 431 -20.30 -40.00 11.61
C MET A 431 -18.85 -39.53 11.74
N GLU A 432 -18.34 -38.95 10.67
CA GLU A 432 -16.97 -38.45 10.58
C GLU A 432 -17.02 -37.03 10.04
N VAL A 433 -16.30 -36.11 10.67
CA VAL A 433 -16.28 -34.69 10.31
C VAL A 433 -14.87 -34.33 9.85
N ARG A 434 -14.76 -33.72 8.68
CA ARG A 434 -13.51 -33.24 8.08
C ARG A 434 -13.64 -31.77 7.68
N ASP A 435 -12.50 -31.10 7.58
CA ASP A 435 -12.45 -29.74 7.05
C ASP A 435 -12.84 -29.71 5.57
N VAL A 436 -13.73 -28.78 5.23
CA VAL A 436 -14.08 -28.41 3.86
C VAL A 436 -13.92 -26.89 3.68
N ASN A 437 -13.71 -26.47 2.43
CA ASN A 437 -13.56 -25.07 2.07
C ASN A 437 -14.78 -24.60 1.27
N MET A 438 -15.29 -23.42 1.62
CA MET A 438 -16.10 -22.58 0.72
C MET A 438 -15.20 -21.48 0.18
N ASP A 439 -15.02 -21.43 -1.14
CA ASP A 439 -14.11 -20.53 -1.82
C ASP A 439 -14.87 -19.51 -2.68
N PHE A 440 -14.41 -18.26 -2.58
CA PHE A 440 -14.78 -17.15 -3.45
C PHE A 440 -13.49 -16.62 -4.12
N SER A 441 -13.55 -16.41 -5.43
CA SER A 441 -12.46 -15.85 -6.24
C SER A 441 -12.95 -14.65 -7.05
N TYR A 442 -12.20 -13.55 -7.04
CA TYR A 442 -12.53 -12.36 -7.81
C TYR A 442 -12.56 -12.64 -9.31
N GLY A 443 -11.59 -13.41 -9.82
CA GLY A 443 -11.49 -13.70 -11.26
C GLY A 443 -12.64 -14.53 -11.81
N GLU A 444 -13.33 -15.31 -10.96
CA GLU A 444 -14.50 -16.08 -11.36
C GLU A 444 -15.80 -15.29 -11.19
N ALA A 445 -15.91 -14.50 -10.12
CA ALA A 445 -17.13 -13.77 -9.78
C ALA A 445 -17.28 -12.44 -10.54
N PHE A 446 -16.18 -11.82 -10.93
CA PHE A 446 -16.17 -10.54 -11.63
C PHE A 446 -15.40 -10.66 -12.95
N THR A 447 -16.03 -10.23 -14.04
CA THR A 447 -15.48 -10.31 -15.40
C THR A 447 -14.53 -9.16 -15.75
N GLU A 448 -14.27 -8.25 -14.82
CA GLU A 448 -13.37 -7.11 -15.00
C GLU A 448 -12.03 -7.35 -14.29
N SER A 449 -10.93 -7.06 -14.98
CA SER A 449 -9.61 -7.07 -14.37
C SER A 449 -9.48 -5.91 -13.39
N SER A 450 -9.18 -6.22 -12.12
CA SER A 450 -8.91 -5.21 -11.10
C SER A 450 -7.81 -4.24 -11.55
N PRO A 451 -8.02 -2.91 -11.42
CA PRO A 451 -7.00 -1.90 -11.68
C PRO A 451 -5.67 -2.23 -10.98
N GLU A 452 -4.57 -1.77 -11.55
CA GLU A 452 -3.29 -1.83 -10.82
C GLU A 452 -3.33 -0.88 -9.62
N ALA A 453 -2.63 -1.20 -8.53
CA ALA A 453 -2.64 -0.38 -7.32
C ALA A 453 -2.25 1.08 -7.58
N TYR A 454 -1.24 1.34 -8.42
CA TYR A 454 -0.82 2.69 -8.81
C TYR A 454 -1.85 3.40 -9.68
N GLU A 455 -2.56 2.68 -10.56
CA GLU A 455 -3.67 3.24 -11.33
C GLU A 455 -4.71 3.85 -10.38
N ARG A 456 -5.08 3.08 -9.36
CA ARG A 456 -6.05 3.52 -8.35
C ARG A 456 -5.53 4.66 -7.49
N LEU A 457 -4.32 4.53 -6.95
CA LEU A 457 -3.73 5.54 -6.06
C LEU A 457 -3.53 6.87 -6.79
N ILE A 458 -3.05 6.86 -8.04
CA ILE A 458 -2.92 8.10 -8.83
C ILE A 458 -4.30 8.75 -8.99
N LEU A 459 -5.34 7.99 -9.34
CA LEU A 459 -6.69 8.55 -9.46
C LEU A 459 -7.17 9.18 -8.15
N ASP A 460 -6.98 8.51 -7.01
CA ASP A 460 -7.39 9.01 -5.70
C ASP A 460 -6.59 10.27 -5.30
N VAL A 461 -5.31 10.38 -5.67
CA VAL A 461 -4.53 11.63 -5.55
C VAL A 461 -5.15 12.75 -6.36
N LEU A 462 -5.55 12.50 -7.61
CA LEU A 462 -6.13 13.52 -8.50
C LEU A 462 -7.55 13.92 -8.07
N LEU A 463 -8.30 13.00 -7.44
CA LEU A 463 -9.61 13.28 -6.84
C LEU A 463 -9.49 13.98 -5.48
N GLY A 464 -8.38 13.80 -4.77
CA GLY A 464 -8.19 14.35 -3.43
C GLY A 464 -8.82 13.49 -2.34
N VAL A 465 -8.74 12.17 -2.49
CA VAL A 465 -9.34 11.19 -1.58
C VAL A 465 -8.22 10.49 -0.81
N PRO A 466 -7.88 10.94 0.42
CA PRO A 466 -6.74 10.40 1.17
C PRO A 466 -7.04 9.10 1.93
N SER A 467 -8.18 8.42 1.68
CA SER A 467 -8.60 7.27 2.49
C SER A 467 -7.66 6.06 2.42
N LEU A 468 -6.90 5.92 1.33
CA LEU A 468 -5.96 4.82 1.11
C LEU A 468 -4.51 5.21 1.39
N PHE A 469 -4.27 6.38 1.97
CA PHE A 469 -2.92 6.93 2.18
C PHE A 469 -2.67 7.06 3.68
N PRO A 470 -1.59 6.49 4.22
CA PRO A 470 -1.23 6.66 5.62
C PRO A 470 -0.97 8.13 5.95
N VAL A 471 -1.57 8.60 7.05
CA VAL A 471 -1.32 9.93 7.60
C VAL A 471 -0.12 9.92 8.57
N ASN A 472 0.33 11.09 9.02
CA ASN A 472 1.54 11.22 9.85
C ASN A 472 1.48 10.31 11.08
N ALA A 473 0.36 10.38 11.80
CA ALA A 473 0.14 9.61 13.02
C ALA A 473 0.20 8.10 12.77
N GLU A 474 -0.28 7.61 11.63
CA GLU A 474 -0.20 6.19 11.32
C GLU A 474 1.23 5.71 11.08
N VAL A 475 2.02 6.50 10.35
CA VAL A 475 3.44 6.20 10.09
C VAL A 475 4.24 6.20 11.39
N GLU A 476 4.07 7.24 12.21
CA GLU A 476 4.76 7.39 13.50
C GLU A 476 4.38 6.26 14.47
N LEU A 477 3.09 5.92 14.57
CA LEU A 477 2.65 4.80 15.41
C LEU A 477 3.21 3.46 14.92
N SER A 478 3.32 3.29 13.60
CA SER A 478 3.88 2.06 13.03
C SER A 478 5.37 1.91 13.37
N TRP A 479 6.14 3.01 13.34
CA TRP A 479 7.53 3.02 13.82
C TRP A 479 7.62 2.78 15.32
N ARG A 480 6.78 3.43 16.12
CA ARG A 480 6.74 3.22 17.58
C ARG A 480 6.47 1.76 17.97
N ILE A 481 5.72 1.01 17.15
CA ILE A 481 5.50 -0.42 17.35
C ILE A 481 6.74 -1.24 16.95
N LEU A 482 7.41 -0.86 15.86
CA LEU A 482 8.47 -1.69 15.26
C LEU A 482 9.87 -1.42 15.84
N ASP A 483 10.19 -0.17 16.18
CA ASP A 483 11.52 0.25 16.64
C ASP A 483 12.07 -0.61 17.79
N PRO A 484 11.29 -0.97 18.84
CA PRO A 484 11.82 -1.83 19.91
C PRO A 484 12.26 -3.21 19.42
N VAL A 485 11.63 -3.77 18.39
CA VAL A 485 12.05 -5.04 17.77
C VAL A 485 13.37 -4.86 17.05
N LEU A 486 13.52 -3.77 16.30
CA LEU A 486 14.73 -3.47 15.54
C LEU A 486 15.91 -3.21 16.47
N GLU A 487 15.71 -2.48 17.57
CA GLU A 487 16.71 -2.23 18.62
C GLU A 487 17.13 -3.53 19.30
N HIS A 488 16.17 -4.36 19.69
CA HIS A 488 16.42 -5.67 20.30
C HIS A 488 17.23 -6.58 19.37
N TRP A 489 16.85 -6.64 18.10
CA TRP A 489 17.58 -7.38 17.07
C TRP A 489 18.96 -6.81 16.78
N ALA A 490 19.14 -5.49 16.78
CA ALA A 490 20.45 -4.87 16.61
C ALA A 490 21.41 -5.18 17.77
N ALA A 491 20.88 -5.34 18.99
CA ALA A 491 21.63 -5.79 20.16
C ALA A 491 21.93 -7.30 20.13
N GLY A 492 21.06 -8.08 19.49
CA GLY A 492 21.23 -9.52 19.25
C GLY A 492 22.23 -9.84 18.12
N GLY A 493 22.66 -11.11 18.04
CA GLY A 493 23.68 -11.58 17.08
C GLY A 493 23.26 -11.56 15.59
N LYS A 494 23.64 -12.58 14.82
CA LYS A 494 23.23 -12.67 13.40
C LYS A 494 21.80 -13.22 13.26
N PRO A 495 21.05 -12.87 12.19
CA PRO A 495 19.78 -13.54 11.88
C PRO A 495 19.95 -15.05 11.70
N GLU A 496 18.92 -15.82 12.02
CA GLU A 496 18.95 -17.27 11.86
C GLU A 496 18.94 -17.66 10.36
N PRO A 497 19.82 -18.57 9.90
CA PRO A 497 19.80 -19.00 8.53
C PRO A 497 18.56 -19.86 8.22
N TYR A 498 17.93 -19.64 7.07
CA TYR A 498 16.88 -20.53 6.56
C TYR A 498 17.11 -20.87 5.09
N GLU A 499 16.82 -22.10 4.67
CA GLU A 499 17.06 -22.52 3.29
C GLU A 499 16.08 -21.83 2.33
N ALA A 500 16.59 -21.27 1.22
CA ALA A 500 15.74 -20.72 0.17
C ALA A 500 14.74 -21.77 -0.36
N GLY A 501 13.47 -21.38 -0.50
CA GLY A 501 12.36 -22.25 -0.87
C GLY A 501 11.59 -22.84 0.32
N THR A 502 12.02 -22.60 1.56
CA THR A 502 11.32 -23.03 2.78
C THR A 502 10.38 -21.92 3.32
N TRP A 503 9.82 -22.09 4.52
CA TRP A 503 8.85 -21.16 5.11
C TRP A 503 9.43 -20.25 6.20
N GLY A 504 10.76 -20.13 6.24
CA GLY A 504 11.48 -19.28 7.19
C GLY A 504 12.32 -20.07 8.20
N PRO A 505 12.88 -19.38 9.21
CA PRO A 505 13.72 -19.98 10.26
C PRO A 505 12.91 -20.77 11.29
N ALA A 506 13.56 -21.69 12.02
CA ALA A 506 12.89 -22.54 13.01
C ALA A 506 12.35 -21.72 14.19
N SER A 507 13.03 -20.64 14.58
CA SER A 507 12.53 -19.70 15.61
C SER A 507 11.14 -19.15 15.30
N ALA A 508 10.78 -18.99 14.03
CA ALA A 508 9.46 -18.50 13.65
C ALA A 508 8.35 -19.53 13.93
N ASP A 509 8.62 -20.82 13.75
CA ASP A 509 7.68 -21.90 14.09
C ASP A 509 7.59 -22.07 15.61
N GLU A 510 8.73 -22.02 16.32
CA GLU A 510 8.79 -22.09 17.78
C GLU A 510 7.99 -20.97 18.45
N MET A 511 8.03 -19.76 17.90
CA MET A 511 7.27 -18.59 18.35
C MET A 511 5.76 -18.89 18.52
N LEU A 512 5.14 -19.58 17.56
CA LEU A 512 3.71 -19.96 17.66
C LEU A 512 3.51 -21.21 18.51
N ALA A 513 4.42 -22.19 18.39
CA ALA A 513 4.34 -23.48 19.07
C ALA A 513 4.31 -23.33 20.61
N ARG A 514 4.97 -22.29 21.16
CA ARG A 514 4.91 -21.93 22.59
C ARG A 514 3.50 -21.77 23.14
N THR A 515 2.55 -21.39 22.28
CA THR A 515 1.14 -21.23 22.64
C THR A 515 0.24 -22.31 22.06
N GLY A 516 0.82 -23.41 21.56
CA GLY A 516 0.08 -24.50 20.92
C GLY A 516 -0.52 -24.15 19.56
N ARG A 517 0.07 -23.15 18.88
CA ARG A 517 -0.37 -22.68 17.56
C ARG A 517 0.68 -23.01 16.50
N GLU A 518 0.27 -22.97 15.24
CA GLU A 518 1.14 -23.23 14.10
C GLU A 518 0.86 -22.22 13.00
N TRP A 519 1.88 -21.89 12.22
CA TRP A 519 1.68 -21.09 11.03
C TRP A 519 0.79 -21.82 10.04
N ARG A 520 -0.19 -21.10 9.51
CA ARG A 520 -0.91 -21.56 8.35
C ARG A 520 0.09 -21.78 7.21
N ARG A 521 -0.01 -22.94 6.55
CA ARG A 521 0.61 -23.18 5.25
C ARG A 521 -0.38 -22.74 4.18
N PRO A 522 -0.08 -21.66 3.47
CA PRO A 522 -1.00 -21.11 2.48
C PRO A 522 -1.34 -22.14 1.41
#